data_AF-A0A819SNM4-F1
#
_entry.id   AF-A0A819SNM4-F1
#
_cell.length_a   1.000
_cell.length_b   1.000
_cell.length_c   1.000
_cell.angle_alpha   90.00
_cell.angle_beta   90.00
_cell.angle_gamma   90.00
#
_symmetry.space_group_name_H-M   'P 1'
#
loop_
_entity.id
_entity.type
_entity.pdbx_description
1 polymer ?
#
loop_
_entity_poly.entity_id
_entity_poly.type
_entity_poly.pdbx_seq_one_letter_code
_entity_poly.pdbx_strand_id
1 'polypeptide(L)'
;NDKTGQTSCRNCTQGHYCDALGTTSAKSCPTGTYNPNVGSSSNQSCVQCPIGTYNDKTGQTSCRNCTPGHYCDTLGTTSAKSCPTGTYNLNVASKSFQACFRCPVGTYNGKTGQTSCHRCTPGHYCDTRGANRQKPCRVGTYNPRVGSKSFRACIKCSVGLYNKHIGQPSCSICARGYYCDTVGATRQKPCRVGTYNPRVGSKSFRACIRCRVGSYNKHIGQPSCSICARGYYCDTVGATRQKPCPVGTHNPRVGSKSFRACIKCSVGLYNKNIGQPSCSICARGYYCDTVGATHQKPCPKGTHNPKVRSRSSRACVRCGVGSYNKNIGQPSCSICASGYYCDTVGATHQKPCPKGTYNPKARSSSSRACIKCPAGMYNRLTGQSSCRRCPSRRACV
;
A
#
# COMPACT_ATOMS: atom_id res chain seq x y z
N ASN A 1 -52.28 44.26 -41.78
CA ASN A 1 -53.12 43.90 -42.94
C ASN A 1 -52.57 42.64 -43.57
N ASP A 2 -53.17 41.48 -43.32
CA ASP A 2 -52.67 40.22 -43.90
C ASP A 2 -53.74 39.45 -44.71
N LYS A 3 -54.85 40.11 -45.09
CA LYS A 3 -55.87 39.57 -46.01
C LYS A 3 -56.51 40.67 -46.87
N THR A 4 -56.71 40.38 -48.16
CA THR A 4 -57.38 41.24 -49.15
C THR A 4 -58.90 41.25 -48.96
N GLY A 5 -59.55 42.43 -49.07
CA GLY A 5 -61.02 42.57 -49.03
C GLY A 5 -61.66 43.07 -47.72
N GLN A 6 -60.89 43.60 -46.77
CA GLN A 6 -61.45 44.20 -45.54
C GLN A 6 -61.86 45.67 -45.74
N THR A 7 -63.06 46.04 -45.30
CA THR A 7 -63.65 47.41 -45.38
C THR A 7 -63.31 48.31 -44.19
N SER A 8 -62.56 47.82 -43.19
CA SER A 8 -62.10 48.60 -42.04
C SER A 8 -60.69 48.19 -41.59
N CYS A 9 -59.92 49.14 -41.06
CA CYS A 9 -58.57 48.88 -40.56
C CYS A 9 -58.63 48.17 -39.19
N ARG A 10 -57.80 47.15 -38.98
CA ARG A 10 -57.63 46.52 -37.66
C ARG A 10 -56.62 47.30 -36.82
N ASN A 11 -57.00 47.70 -35.62
CA ASN A 11 -56.10 48.38 -34.68
C ASN A 11 -54.88 47.51 -34.33
N CYS A 12 -53.72 48.16 -34.20
CA CYS A 12 -52.51 47.55 -33.66
C CYS A 12 -52.80 46.93 -32.28
N THR A 13 -52.46 45.67 -32.05
CA THR A 13 -52.72 45.01 -30.75
C THR A 13 -51.74 45.50 -29.69
N GLN A 14 -52.06 45.23 -28.41
CA GLN A 14 -51.15 45.52 -27.30
C GLN A 14 -49.74 44.94 -27.56
N GLY A 15 -48.72 45.60 -27.01
CA GLY A 15 -47.31 45.30 -27.23
C GLY A 15 -46.74 45.78 -28.55
N HIS A 16 -47.56 46.36 -29.44
CA HIS A 16 -47.14 46.76 -30.79
C HIS A 16 -47.60 48.19 -31.13
N TYR A 17 -47.01 48.77 -32.18
CA TYR A 17 -47.42 50.06 -32.74
C TYR A 17 -47.34 50.06 -34.27
N CYS A 18 -48.14 50.94 -34.88
CA CYS A 18 -48.32 51.05 -36.34
C CYS A 18 -48.00 52.50 -36.76
N ASP A 19 -46.76 52.79 -37.15
CA ASP A 19 -46.27 54.16 -37.43
C ASP A 19 -46.46 54.64 -38.88
N ALA A 20 -47.13 53.84 -39.72
CA ALA A 20 -47.48 54.20 -41.08
C ALA A 20 -48.94 53.85 -41.38
N LEU A 21 -49.65 54.79 -42.02
CA LEU A 21 -51.00 54.57 -42.54
C LEU A 21 -50.98 53.42 -43.55
N GLY A 22 -51.85 52.43 -43.37
CA GLY A 22 -51.94 51.25 -44.23
C GLY A 22 -50.90 50.16 -43.98
N THR A 23 -50.10 50.23 -42.89
CA THR A 23 -49.08 49.20 -42.60
C THR A 23 -49.67 47.79 -42.49
N THR A 24 -49.02 46.84 -43.15
CA THR A 24 -49.40 45.42 -43.10
C THR A 24 -48.82 44.72 -41.87
N SER A 25 -47.74 45.24 -41.31
CA SER A 25 -46.97 44.65 -40.21
C SER A 25 -46.90 45.57 -38.99
N ALA A 26 -47.28 45.05 -37.83
CA ALA A 26 -47.22 45.76 -36.56
C ALA A 26 -45.80 45.68 -35.98
N LYS A 27 -45.21 46.81 -35.58
CA LYS A 27 -43.88 46.85 -34.97
C LYS A 27 -43.99 46.53 -33.49
N SER A 28 -43.28 45.51 -33.02
CA SER A 28 -43.23 45.14 -31.61
C SER A 28 -42.43 46.16 -30.81
N CYS A 29 -42.90 46.50 -29.60
CA CYS A 29 -42.10 47.30 -28.68
C CYS A 29 -40.78 46.58 -28.33
N PRO A 30 -39.64 47.30 -28.31
CA PRO A 30 -38.34 46.70 -28.00
C PRO A 30 -38.26 46.23 -26.54
N THR A 31 -37.25 45.41 -26.24
CA THR A 31 -36.97 45.00 -24.85
C THR A 31 -36.77 46.22 -23.95
N GLY A 32 -37.08 46.08 -22.67
CA GLY A 32 -37.09 47.19 -21.72
C GLY A 32 -38.29 48.13 -21.86
N THR A 33 -39.16 47.94 -22.85
CA THR A 33 -40.41 48.70 -23.01
C THR A 33 -41.63 47.80 -23.13
N TYR A 34 -42.83 48.34 -22.91
CA TYR A 34 -44.10 47.63 -23.09
C TYR A 34 -45.16 48.59 -23.63
N ASN A 35 -46.20 48.06 -24.27
CA ASN A 35 -47.35 48.87 -24.66
C ASN A 35 -48.65 48.20 -24.19
N PRO A 36 -49.35 48.78 -23.19
CA PRO A 36 -50.61 48.23 -22.69
C PRO A 36 -51.83 48.62 -23.56
N ASN A 37 -51.65 49.53 -24.52
CA ASN A 37 -52.75 50.12 -25.28
C ASN A 37 -52.97 49.43 -26.62
N VAL A 38 -54.22 49.42 -27.07
CA VAL A 38 -54.63 49.00 -28.43
C VAL A 38 -54.67 50.23 -29.34
N GLY A 39 -54.30 50.09 -30.61
CA GLY A 39 -54.39 51.14 -31.62
C GLY A 39 -53.23 52.13 -31.62
N SER A 40 -52.13 51.83 -30.92
CA SER A 40 -50.95 52.72 -30.88
C SER A 40 -50.34 52.94 -32.26
N SER A 41 -50.10 54.21 -32.59
CA SER A 41 -49.66 54.65 -33.91
C SER A 41 -48.19 55.11 -33.95
N SER A 42 -47.42 54.89 -32.89
CA SER A 42 -46.08 55.47 -32.75
C SER A 42 -45.23 54.73 -31.71
N ASN A 43 -43.91 54.70 -31.91
CA ASN A 43 -42.95 54.08 -30.99
C ASN A 43 -42.94 54.75 -29.61
N GLN A 44 -43.34 56.02 -29.51
CA GLN A 44 -43.53 56.71 -28.24
C GLN A 44 -44.59 56.04 -27.35
N SER A 45 -45.45 55.19 -27.91
CA SER A 45 -46.39 54.36 -27.13
C SER A 45 -45.73 53.18 -26.41
N CYS A 46 -44.47 52.88 -26.72
CA CYS A 46 -43.66 51.88 -26.01
C CYS A 46 -43.07 52.50 -24.74
N VAL A 47 -43.78 52.31 -23.63
CA VAL A 47 -43.43 52.85 -22.32
C VAL A 47 -42.27 52.05 -21.72
N GLN A 48 -41.24 52.73 -21.21
CA GLN A 48 -40.14 52.07 -20.51
C GLN A 48 -40.64 51.33 -19.25
N CYS A 49 -40.08 50.15 -19.00
CA CYS A 49 -40.37 49.43 -17.77
C CYS A 49 -40.01 50.27 -16.55
N PRO A 50 -40.95 50.48 -15.61
CA PRO A 50 -40.68 51.23 -14.39
C PRO A 50 -39.66 50.50 -13.50
N ILE A 51 -38.94 51.27 -12.68
CA ILE A 51 -37.99 50.74 -11.67
C ILE A 51 -38.71 49.71 -10.79
N GLY A 52 -38.06 48.56 -10.58
CA GLY A 52 -38.65 47.37 -9.95
C GLY A 52 -39.18 46.33 -10.95
N THR A 53 -39.25 46.66 -12.24
CA THR A 53 -39.69 45.75 -13.30
C THR A 53 -38.69 45.70 -14.46
N TYR A 54 -38.78 44.66 -15.27
CA TYR A 54 -37.96 44.49 -16.47
C TYR A 54 -38.76 43.83 -17.59
N ASN A 55 -38.25 43.96 -18.81
CA ASN A 55 -38.77 43.22 -19.95
C ASN A 55 -37.62 42.71 -20.85
N ASP A 56 -37.47 41.39 -20.92
CA ASP A 56 -36.46 40.67 -21.71
C ASP A 56 -36.94 40.26 -23.11
N LYS A 57 -38.22 40.52 -23.46
CA LYS A 57 -38.82 40.10 -24.72
C LYS A 57 -39.40 41.29 -25.49
N THR A 58 -39.42 41.21 -26.81
CA THR A 58 -40.14 42.19 -27.62
C THR A 58 -41.65 41.96 -27.53
N GLY A 59 -42.43 42.98 -27.87
CA GLY A 59 -43.88 42.84 -28.06
C GLY A 59 -44.68 42.62 -26.76
N GLN A 60 -44.14 42.97 -25.59
CA GLN A 60 -44.83 42.73 -24.33
C GLN A 60 -45.91 43.79 -24.03
N THR A 61 -46.97 43.34 -23.38
CA THR A 61 -48.09 44.18 -22.92
C THR A 61 -47.92 44.69 -21.50
N SER A 62 -46.95 44.15 -20.75
CA SER A 62 -46.60 44.55 -19.39
C SER A 62 -45.16 44.15 -19.06
N CYS A 63 -44.56 44.80 -18.05
CA CYS A 63 -43.24 44.43 -17.54
C CYS A 63 -43.35 43.40 -16.40
N ARG A 64 -42.32 42.58 -16.25
CA ARG A 64 -42.23 41.56 -15.20
C ARG A 64 -41.57 42.13 -13.96
N ASN A 65 -42.08 41.79 -12.78
CA ASN A 65 -41.44 42.18 -11.52
C ASN A 65 -40.05 41.53 -11.40
N CYS A 66 -39.08 42.30 -10.91
CA CYS A 66 -37.85 41.73 -10.39
C CYS A 66 -38.19 40.75 -9.24
N THR A 67 -37.85 39.48 -9.39
CA THR A 67 -38.16 38.43 -8.41
C THR A 67 -37.21 38.50 -7.20
N PRO A 68 -37.54 37.84 -6.07
CA PRO A 68 -36.62 37.70 -4.95
C PRO A 68 -35.23 37.23 -5.41
N GLY A 69 -34.19 37.75 -4.76
CA GLY A 69 -32.80 37.61 -5.17
C GLY A 69 -32.34 38.65 -6.21
N HIS A 70 -33.24 39.47 -6.77
CA HIS A 70 -32.92 40.42 -7.84
C HIS A 70 -33.42 41.83 -7.56
N TYR A 71 -32.93 42.82 -8.29
CA TYR A 71 -33.39 44.19 -8.28
C TYR A 71 -33.27 44.83 -9.67
N CYS A 72 -34.12 45.83 -9.92
CA CYS A 72 -34.25 46.56 -11.17
C CYS A 72 -34.18 48.05 -10.82
N ASP A 73 -32.99 48.66 -10.94
CA ASP A 73 -32.68 50.02 -10.48
C ASP A 73 -32.71 51.09 -11.58
N THR A 74 -32.85 50.67 -12.84
CA THR A 74 -32.85 51.53 -14.01
C THR A 74 -34.21 51.51 -14.70
N LEU A 75 -34.65 52.66 -15.23
CA LEU A 75 -35.78 52.70 -16.15
C LEU A 75 -35.44 51.94 -17.43
N GLY A 76 -36.42 51.23 -17.97
CA GLY A 76 -36.24 50.46 -19.20
C GLY A 76 -35.36 49.22 -19.05
N THR A 77 -35.26 48.65 -17.84
CA THR A 77 -34.41 47.48 -17.58
C THR A 77 -34.82 46.29 -18.46
N THR A 78 -33.85 45.69 -19.15
CA THR A 78 -34.08 44.51 -20.01
C THR A 78 -33.85 43.19 -19.28
N SER A 79 -33.13 43.20 -18.16
CA SER A 79 -32.86 42.01 -17.34
C SER A 79 -32.67 42.37 -15.87
N ALA A 80 -33.24 41.56 -14.98
CA ALA A 80 -33.14 41.73 -13.54
C ALA A 80 -31.70 41.54 -13.04
N LYS A 81 -31.17 42.49 -12.26
CA LYS A 81 -29.82 42.39 -11.68
C LYS A 81 -29.85 41.48 -10.46
N SER A 82 -29.06 40.41 -10.45
CA SER A 82 -28.95 39.52 -9.28
C SER A 82 -28.20 40.20 -8.13
N CYS A 83 -28.68 40.01 -6.90
CA CYS A 83 -27.93 40.38 -5.71
C CYS A 83 -26.59 39.62 -5.66
N PRO A 84 -25.46 40.30 -5.39
CA PRO A 84 -24.14 39.68 -5.39
C PRO A 84 -23.97 38.72 -4.20
N THR A 85 -22.93 37.88 -4.27
CA THR A 85 -22.56 36.99 -3.15
C THR A 85 -22.37 37.78 -1.84
N GLY A 86 -22.70 37.15 -0.71
CA GLY A 86 -22.72 37.79 0.60
C GLY A 86 -23.97 38.64 0.87
N THR A 87 -24.89 38.75 -0.09
CA THR A 87 -26.17 39.43 0.07
C THR A 87 -27.35 38.54 -0.33
N TYR A 88 -28.56 38.90 0.08
CA TYR A 88 -29.79 38.22 -0.31
C TYR A 88 -30.93 39.23 -0.43
N ASN A 89 -31.97 38.89 -1.18
CA ASN A 89 -33.16 39.73 -1.30
C ASN A 89 -34.43 38.88 -1.25
N LEU A 90 -35.35 39.20 -0.35
CA LEU A 90 -36.64 38.52 -0.20
C LEU A 90 -37.79 39.26 -0.91
N ASN A 91 -37.56 40.50 -1.34
CA ASN A 91 -38.59 41.40 -1.81
C ASN A 91 -38.84 41.23 -3.31
N VAL A 92 -40.11 41.29 -3.70
CA VAL A 92 -40.55 41.37 -5.10
C VAL A 92 -40.47 42.83 -5.57
N ALA A 93 -40.25 43.03 -6.86
CA ALA A 93 -40.18 44.33 -7.52
C ALA A 93 -39.17 45.32 -6.90
N SER A 94 -38.03 44.79 -6.45
CA SER A 94 -37.01 45.58 -5.76
C SER A 94 -36.39 46.65 -6.66
N LYS A 95 -36.35 47.87 -6.16
CA LYS A 95 -36.02 49.08 -6.94
C LYS A 95 -34.57 49.53 -6.86
N SER A 96 -33.75 48.95 -5.99
CA SER A 96 -32.34 49.34 -5.85
C SER A 96 -31.51 48.24 -5.21
N PHE A 97 -30.18 48.38 -5.31
CA PHE A 97 -29.23 47.50 -4.64
C PHE A 97 -29.39 47.46 -3.11
N GLN A 98 -30.01 48.49 -2.49
CA GLN A 98 -30.25 48.51 -1.05
C GLN A 98 -31.18 47.38 -0.57
N ALA A 99 -31.97 46.79 -1.48
CA ALA A 99 -32.76 45.60 -1.22
C ALA A 99 -31.92 44.30 -1.10
N CYS A 100 -30.64 44.34 -1.49
CA CYS A 100 -29.69 43.24 -1.29
C CYS A 100 -29.11 43.30 0.13
N PHE A 101 -29.80 42.69 1.09
CA PHE A 101 -29.40 42.64 2.48
C PHE A 101 -28.14 41.80 2.68
N ARG A 102 -27.14 42.36 3.36
CA ARG A 102 -25.89 41.63 3.70
C ARG A 102 -26.18 40.50 4.69
N CYS A 103 -25.62 39.32 4.44
CA CYS A 103 -25.74 38.18 5.34
C CYS A 103 -25.32 38.54 6.78
N PRO A 104 -26.15 38.25 7.79
CA PRO A 104 -25.77 38.48 9.19
C PRO A 104 -24.60 37.58 9.61
N VAL A 105 -23.86 38.00 10.64
CA VAL A 105 -22.75 37.22 11.22
C VAL A 105 -23.26 35.85 11.67
N GLY A 106 -22.50 34.79 11.38
CA GLY A 106 -22.92 33.39 11.54
C GLY A 106 -23.64 32.81 10.31
N THR A 107 -23.81 33.58 9.24
CA THR A 107 -24.33 33.11 7.95
C THR A 107 -23.45 33.58 6.79
N TYR A 108 -23.60 32.94 5.63
CA TYR A 108 -22.91 33.30 4.41
C TYR A 108 -23.78 33.02 3.18
N ASN A 109 -23.47 33.66 2.06
CA ASN A 109 -24.04 33.32 0.76
C ASN A 109 -22.96 33.32 -0.33
N GLY A 110 -22.64 32.15 -0.89
CA GLY A 110 -21.64 32.00 -1.95
C GLY A 110 -22.15 32.12 -3.39
N LYS A 111 -23.45 32.34 -3.60
CA LYS A 111 -24.08 32.42 -4.92
C LYS A 111 -24.75 33.77 -5.13
N THR A 112 -24.86 34.22 -6.37
CA THR A 112 -25.67 35.39 -6.71
C THR A 112 -27.16 35.03 -6.69
N GLY A 113 -28.03 36.04 -6.65
CA GLY A 113 -29.47 35.84 -6.84
C GLY A 113 -30.18 35.09 -5.72
N GLN A 114 -29.61 35.02 -4.51
CA GLN A 114 -30.20 34.24 -3.42
C GLN A 114 -31.26 35.03 -2.65
N THR A 115 -32.21 34.27 -2.11
CA THR A 115 -33.28 34.78 -1.26
C THR A 115 -32.98 34.65 0.24
N SER A 116 -31.92 33.93 0.62
CA SER A 116 -31.51 33.77 2.01
C SER A 116 -30.02 33.50 2.14
N CYS A 117 -29.50 33.57 3.37
CA CYS A 117 -28.13 33.18 3.70
C CYS A 117 -28.11 31.83 4.42
N HIS A 118 -27.08 31.03 4.17
CA HIS A 118 -26.87 29.76 4.82
C HIS A 118 -26.09 29.93 6.12
N ARG A 119 -26.46 29.21 7.18
CA ARG A 119 -25.68 29.18 8.42
C ARG A 119 -24.34 28.50 8.17
N CYS A 120 -23.26 29.01 8.77
CA CYS A 120 -21.96 28.33 8.67
C CYS A 120 -22.08 26.92 9.24
N THR A 121 -21.54 25.93 8.54
CA THR A 121 -21.66 24.52 8.94
C THR A 121 -20.71 24.20 10.10
N PRO A 122 -20.88 23.06 10.78
CA PRO A 122 -19.88 22.57 11.72
C PRO A 122 -18.48 22.56 11.09
N GLY A 123 -17.48 22.83 11.92
CA GLY A 123 -16.09 23.04 11.54
C GLY A 123 -15.78 24.45 11.02
N HIS A 124 -16.78 25.32 10.89
CA HIS A 124 -16.61 26.65 10.29
C HIS A 124 -17.23 27.75 11.13
N TYR A 125 -16.93 29.00 10.77
CA TYR A 125 -17.53 30.21 11.33
C TYR A 125 -17.60 31.30 10.26
N CYS A 126 -18.47 32.30 10.46
CA CYS A 126 -18.58 33.48 9.60
C CYS A 126 -18.65 34.70 10.53
N ASP A 127 -17.54 35.43 10.59
CA ASP A 127 -17.27 36.53 11.52
C ASP A 127 -17.46 37.92 10.87
N THR A 128 -17.85 37.97 9.61
CA THR A 128 -17.99 39.21 8.84
C THR A 128 -19.43 39.35 8.34
N ARG A 129 -20.01 40.55 8.47
CA ARG A 129 -21.32 40.87 7.86
C ARG A 129 -21.18 40.91 6.34
N GLY A 130 -22.06 40.18 5.66
CA GLY A 130 -21.99 39.96 4.22
C GLY A 130 -20.95 38.93 3.80
N ALA A 131 -20.70 37.92 4.62
CA ALA A 131 -19.77 36.84 4.27
C ALA A 131 -20.27 36.10 3.01
N ASN A 132 -19.40 35.97 2.01
CA ASN A 132 -19.68 35.16 0.81
C ASN A 132 -19.17 33.72 0.92
N ARG A 133 -18.37 33.44 1.95
CA ARG A 133 -17.87 32.09 2.27
C ARG A 133 -17.75 31.94 3.77
N GLN A 134 -17.83 30.70 4.22
CA GLN A 134 -17.50 30.34 5.59
C GLN A 134 -15.99 30.16 5.77
N LYS A 135 -15.48 30.45 6.97
CA LYS A 135 -14.07 30.29 7.34
C LYS A 135 -13.88 28.99 8.14
N PRO A 136 -12.99 28.08 7.73
CA PRO A 136 -12.77 26.83 8.44
C PRO A 136 -11.97 27.05 9.73
N CYS A 137 -12.23 26.24 10.75
CA CYS A 137 -11.33 26.05 11.88
C CYS A 137 -10.02 25.41 11.41
N ARG A 138 -8.89 25.87 11.94
CA ARG A 138 -7.56 25.35 11.58
C ARG A 138 -7.34 23.97 12.19
N VAL A 139 -6.36 23.24 11.68
CA VAL A 139 -5.89 21.97 12.27
C VAL A 139 -5.61 22.14 13.77
N GLY A 140 -5.80 21.07 14.54
CA GLY A 140 -5.74 21.10 16.00
C GLY A 140 -6.94 21.76 16.68
N THR A 141 -7.87 22.34 15.91
CA THR A 141 -9.14 22.89 16.43
C THR A 141 -10.33 22.29 15.70
N TYR A 142 -11.51 22.34 16.31
CA TYR A 142 -12.76 21.88 15.72
C TYR A 142 -13.92 22.79 16.15
N ASN A 143 -15.04 22.73 15.45
CA ASN A 143 -16.25 23.45 15.89
C ASN A 143 -17.50 22.58 15.70
N PRO A 144 -18.15 22.12 16.77
CA PRO A 144 -19.34 21.29 16.63
C PRO A 144 -20.62 22.10 16.33
N ARG A 145 -20.58 23.44 16.37
CA ARG A 145 -21.76 24.31 16.34
C ARG A 145 -22.07 24.85 14.94
N VAL A 146 -23.35 24.93 14.61
CA VAL A 146 -23.89 25.57 13.41
C VAL A 146 -24.05 27.09 13.62
N GLY A 147 -23.75 27.88 12.60
CA GLY A 147 -23.95 29.33 12.60
C GLY A 147 -22.98 30.10 13.49
N SER A 148 -21.77 29.58 13.65
CA SER A 148 -20.76 30.17 14.53
C SER A 148 -20.28 31.53 14.03
N LYS A 149 -20.21 32.50 14.94
CA LYS A 149 -20.02 33.93 14.63
C LYS A 149 -18.58 34.42 14.72
N SER A 150 -17.64 33.59 15.16
CA SER A 150 -16.26 34.00 15.41
C SER A 150 -15.31 32.81 15.43
N PHE A 151 -14.03 33.06 15.15
CA PHE A 151 -12.94 32.12 15.35
C PHE A 151 -12.89 31.55 16.77
N ARG A 152 -13.37 32.28 17.79
CA ARG A 152 -13.44 31.79 19.18
C ARG A 152 -14.31 30.53 19.35
N ALA A 153 -15.15 30.21 18.38
CA ALA A 153 -15.92 28.96 18.35
C ALA A 153 -15.06 27.73 17.97
N CYS A 154 -13.84 27.94 17.46
CA CYS A 154 -12.89 26.86 17.18
C CYS A 154 -12.22 26.38 18.47
N ILE A 155 -12.68 25.24 18.97
CA ILE A 155 -12.23 24.61 20.21
C ILE A 155 -10.95 23.80 19.92
N LYS A 156 -9.90 23.97 20.73
CA LYS A 156 -8.67 23.15 20.61
C LYS A 156 -8.95 21.69 21.01
N CYS A 157 -8.34 20.74 20.31
CA CYS A 157 -8.39 19.34 20.73
C CYS A 157 -7.75 19.16 22.11
N SER A 158 -8.46 18.55 23.06
CA SER A 158 -7.87 18.16 24.34
C SER A 158 -6.81 17.07 24.18
N VAL A 159 -5.96 16.87 25.19
CA VAL A 159 -5.00 15.75 25.20
C VAL A 159 -5.71 14.40 25.01
N GLY A 160 -5.07 13.49 24.29
CA GLY A 160 -5.66 12.23 23.82
C GLY A 160 -6.46 12.35 22.52
N LEU A 161 -6.69 13.56 22.02
CA LEU A 161 -7.33 13.84 20.74
C LEU A 161 -6.39 14.63 19.82
N TYR A 162 -6.64 14.57 18.52
CA TYR A 162 -5.94 15.37 17.52
C TYR A 162 -6.86 15.73 16.34
N ASN A 163 -6.51 16.75 15.58
CA ASN A 163 -7.17 17.04 14.31
C ASN A 163 -6.15 17.43 13.22
N LYS A 164 -6.05 16.61 12.18
CA LYS A 164 -5.13 16.81 11.05
C LYS A 164 -5.71 17.61 9.88
N HIS A 165 -7.01 17.87 9.88
CA HIS A 165 -7.71 18.52 8.77
C HIS A 165 -8.33 19.86 9.19
N ILE A 166 -8.42 20.80 8.25
CA ILE A 166 -9.18 22.03 8.46
C ILE A 166 -10.69 21.75 8.40
N GLY A 167 -11.49 22.64 8.98
CA GLY A 167 -12.94 22.62 8.81
C GLY A 167 -13.64 21.44 9.48
N GLN A 168 -13.06 20.83 10.51
CA GLN A 168 -13.61 19.62 11.13
C GLN A 168 -14.61 19.92 12.25
N PRO A 169 -15.70 19.12 12.35
CA PRO A 169 -16.70 19.24 13.39
C PRO A 169 -16.30 18.60 14.72
N SER A 170 -15.25 17.79 14.75
CA SER A 170 -14.75 17.07 15.93
C SER A 170 -13.25 16.76 15.80
N CYS A 171 -12.62 16.40 16.92
CA CYS A 171 -11.26 15.84 16.93
C CYS A 171 -11.30 14.31 16.88
N SER A 172 -10.29 13.70 16.28
CA SER A 172 -10.09 12.26 16.27
C SER A 172 -9.38 11.79 17.54
N ILE A 173 -9.76 10.61 18.04
CA ILE A 173 -9.08 9.96 19.17
C ILE A 173 -7.74 9.40 18.70
N CYS A 174 -6.69 9.58 19.49
CA CYS A 174 -5.37 9.04 19.14
C CYS A 174 -5.39 7.51 19.18
N ALA A 175 -4.88 6.87 18.13
CA ALA A 175 -5.04 5.44 17.92
C ALA A 175 -4.12 4.61 18.84
N ARG A 176 -4.37 3.30 18.90
CA ARG A 176 -3.46 2.34 19.55
C ARG A 176 -2.07 2.46 18.90
N GLY A 177 -1.03 2.39 19.71
CA GLY A 177 0.36 2.63 19.31
C GLY A 177 0.78 4.10 19.33
N TYR A 178 -0.13 5.04 19.59
CA TYR A 178 0.14 6.48 19.60
C TYR A 178 -0.34 7.15 20.89
N TYR A 179 0.04 8.41 21.06
CA TYR A 179 -0.43 9.30 22.12
C TYR A 179 -0.49 10.76 21.63
N CYS A 180 -1.27 11.59 22.32
CA CYS A 180 -1.39 13.02 22.06
C CYS A 180 -1.33 13.76 23.39
N ASP A 181 -0.19 14.38 23.64
CA ASP A 181 0.20 15.00 24.90
C ASP A 181 0.11 16.52 24.88
N THR A 182 -0.29 17.11 23.74
CA THR A 182 -0.42 18.56 23.57
C THR A 182 -1.86 18.94 23.28
N VAL A 183 -2.35 19.98 23.97
CA VAL A 183 -3.62 20.62 23.59
C VAL A 183 -3.47 21.22 22.20
N GLY A 184 -4.46 20.99 21.34
CA GLY A 184 -4.44 21.39 19.93
C GLY A 184 -3.54 20.52 19.05
N ALA A 185 -3.32 19.26 19.42
CA ALA A 185 -2.51 18.34 18.61
C ALA A 185 -3.05 18.26 17.17
N THR A 186 -2.17 18.47 16.19
CA THR A 186 -2.48 18.33 14.76
C THR A 186 -2.19 16.92 14.24
N ARG A 187 -1.42 16.15 15.01
CA ARG A 187 -1.02 14.78 14.69
C ARG A 187 -0.83 13.99 15.98
N GLN A 188 -1.02 12.69 15.88
CA GLN A 188 -0.68 11.74 16.93
C GLN A 188 0.82 11.40 16.93
N LYS A 189 1.41 11.23 18.12
CA LYS A 189 2.83 10.86 18.31
C LYS A 189 2.96 9.35 18.49
N PRO A 190 3.77 8.64 17.69
CA PRO A 190 3.93 7.19 17.81
C PRO A 190 4.76 6.82 19.04
N CYS A 191 4.46 5.67 19.63
CA CYS A 191 5.39 4.98 20.51
C CYS A 191 6.62 4.51 19.72
N ARG A 192 7.81 4.68 20.29
CA ARG A 192 9.08 4.32 19.63
C ARG A 192 9.25 2.80 19.60
N VAL A 193 10.17 2.32 18.76
CA VAL A 193 10.59 0.90 18.76
C VAL A 193 10.94 0.42 20.17
N GLY A 194 10.69 -0.85 20.45
CA GLY A 194 10.82 -1.42 21.80
C GLY A 194 9.69 -1.02 22.77
N THR A 195 8.77 -0.14 22.37
CA THR A 195 7.58 0.22 23.14
C THR A 195 6.30 0.03 22.33
N TYR A 196 5.16 -0.12 22.98
CA TYR A 196 3.86 -0.24 22.35
C TYR A 196 2.78 0.45 23.19
N ASN A 197 1.63 0.76 22.60
CA ASN A 197 0.50 1.27 23.36
C ASN A 197 -0.79 0.55 22.98
N PRO A 198 -1.38 -0.27 23.87
CA PRO A 198 -2.58 -1.02 23.56
C PRO A 198 -3.87 -0.20 23.68
N ARG A 199 -3.82 1.07 24.11
CA ARG A 199 -4.98 1.92 24.39
C ARG A 199 -5.16 3.01 23.33
N VAL A 200 -6.40 3.41 23.09
CA VAL A 200 -6.74 4.64 22.35
C VAL A 200 -6.77 5.84 23.29
N GLY A 201 -6.75 7.06 22.77
CA GLY A 201 -6.95 8.29 23.54
C GLY A 201 -5.84 8.61 24.54
N SER A 202 -4.65 8.04 24.34
CA SER A 202 -3.56 8.18 25.30
C SER A 202 -3.01 9.60 25.34
N LYS A 203 -2.88 10.13 26.56
CA LYS A 203 -2.61 11.56 26.83
C LYS A 203 -1.13 11.89 27.05
N SER A 204 -0.25 10.89 27.04
CA SER A 204 1.17 11.08 27.37
C SER A 204 2.02 9.94 26.82
N PHE A 205 3.31 10.22 26.60
CA PHE A 205 4.33 9.21 26.28
C PHE A 205 4.41 8.10 27.34
N ARG A 206 4.02 8.36 28.60
CA ARG A 206 3.97 7.34 29.66
C ARG A 206 3.03 6.17 29.34
N ALA A 207 2.12 6.32 28.37
CA ALA A 207 1.29 5.23 27.87
C ALA A 207 2.06 4.24 26.97
N CYS A 208 3.27 4.57 26.51
CA CYS A 208 4.13 3.67 25.76
C CYS A 208 4.81 2.66 26.69
N ILE A 209 4.31 1.43 26.68
CA ILE A 209 4.77 0.31 27.50
C ILE A 209 5.97 -0.35 26.82
N ARG A 210 7.07 -0.57 27.55
CA ARG A 210 8.22 -1.30 27.03
C ARG A 210 7.89 -2.78 26.82
N CYS A 211 8.38 -3.37 25.73
CA CYS A 211 8.27 -4.82 25.51
C CYS A 211 8.92 -5.59 26.67
N ARG A 212 8.24 -6.60 27.20
CA ARG A 212 8.82 -7.48 28.23
C ARG A 212 9.83 -8.43 27.58
N VAL A 213 10.75 -8.99 28.36
CA VAL A 213 11.64 -10.07 27.90
C VAL A 213 10.82 -11.22 27.28
N GLY A 214 11.34 -11.82 26.22
CA GLY A 214 10.62 -12.76 25.35
C GLY A 214 9.74 -12.08 24.28
N SER A 215 9.70 -10.75 24.21
CA SER A 215 9.03 -10.00 23.15
C SER A 215 9.88 -8.82 22.67
N TYR A 216 9.60 -8.33 21.47
CA TYR A 216 10.28 -7.20 20.86
C TYR A 216 9.31 -6.37 20.01
N ASN A 217 9.68 -5.13 19.70
CA ASN A 217 8.98 -4.32 18.72
C ASN A 217 9.96 -3.58 17.80
N LYS A 218 9.97 -3.93 16.51
CA LYS A 218 10.85 -3.35 15.50
C LYS A 218 10.28 -2.12 14.78
N HIS A 219 9.01 -1.79 14.99
CA HIS A 219 8.32 -0.69 14.31
C HIS A 219 7.81 0.37 15.29
N ILE A 220 7.73 1.61 14.83
CA ILE A 220 7.08 2.69 15.57
C ILE A 220 5.54 2.51 15.51
N GLY A 221 4.83 3.10 16.46
CA GLY A 221 3.37 3.19 16.39
C GLY A 221 2.62 1.86 16.57
N GLN A 222 3.24 0.85 17.19
CA GLN A 222 2.63 -0.49 17.30
C GLN A 222 1.70 -0.62 18.52
N PRO A 223 0.58 -1.35 18.36
CA PRO A 223 -0.36 -1.61 19.45
C PRO A 223 0.05 -2.77 20.38
N SER A 224 1.07 -3.55 20.00
CA SER A 224 1.58 -4.70 20.75
C SER A 224 3.05 -5.01 20.40
N CYS A 225 3.71 -5.83 21.21
CA CYS A 225 5.02 -6.40 20.89
C CYS A 225 4.87 -7.77 20.23
N SER A 226 5.78 -8.11 19.33
CA SER A 226 5.90 -9.43 18.74
C SER A 226 6.66 -10.36 19.70
N ILE A 227 6.19 -11.60 19.84
CA ILE A 227 6.88 -12.63 20.62
C ILE A 227 8.09 -13.12 19.82
N CYS A 228 9.22 -13.36 20.46
CA CYS A 228 10.43 -13.81 19.77
C CYS A 228 10.21 -15.21 19.20
N ALA A 229 10.52 -15.40 17.92
CA ALA A 229 10.22 -16.62 17.19
C ALA A 229 11.12 -17.79 17.63
N ARG A 230 10.76 -19.00 17.21
CA ARG A 230 11.64 -20.18 17.36
C ARG A 230 12.98 -19.89 16.69
N GLY A 231 14.06 -20.32 17.32
CA GLY A 231 15.44 -20.01 16.93
C GLY A 231 15.98 -18.70 17.49
N TYR A 232 15.16 -17.91 18.18
CA TYR A 232 15.54 -16.60 18.71
C TYR A 232 15.18 -16.45 20.20
N TYR A 233 15.71 -15.41 20.83
CA TYR A 233 15.36 -15.00 22.19
C TYR A 233 15.40 -13.46 22.31
N CYS A 234 14.74 -12.92 23.32
CA CYS A 234 14.82 -11.51 23.68
C CYS A 234 15.02 -11.37 25.18
N ASP A 235 16.18 -10.89 25.56
CA ASP A 235 16.69 -10.84 26.94
C ASP A 235 16.68 -9.44 27.56
N THR A 236 16.28 -8.43 26.79
CA THR A 236 16.21 -7.05 27.24
C THR A 236 14.77 -6.55 27.30
N VAL A 237 14.45 -5.78 28.35
CA VAL A 237 13.21 -5.02 28.40
C VAL A 237 13.30 -3.89 27.37
N GLY A 238 12.28 -3.77 26.52
CA GLY A 238 12.27 -2.83 25.42
C GLY A 238 13.07 -3.30 24.20
N ALA A 239 13.24 -4.62 24.02
CA ALA A 239 13.93 -5.15 22.85
C ALA A 239 13.31 -4.62 21.54
N THR A 240 14.15 -4.11 20.64
CA THR A 240 13.75 -3.63 19.32
C THR A 240 13.85 -4.71 18.25
N ARG A 241 14.58 -5.79 18.55
CA ARG A 241 14.79 -6.95 17.69
C ARG A 241 14.99 -8.20 18.54
N GLN A 242 14.69 -9.34 17.94
CA GLN A 242 15.03 -10.64 18.50
C GLN A 242 16.49 -11.01 18.21
N LYS A 243 17.14 -11.72 19.15
CA LYS A 243 18.52 -12.20 19.03
C LYS A 243 18.51 -13.66 18.55
N PRO A 244 19.20 -14.00 17.46
CA PRO A 244 19.26 -15.38 16.96
C PRO A 244 20.12 -16.25 17.88
N CYS A 245 19.77 -17.53 18.00
CA CYS A 245 20.66 -18.54 18.54
C CYS A 245 21.84 -18.76 17.57
N PRO A 246 23.09 -18.85 18.06
CA PRO A 246 24.25 -19.05 17.22
C PRO A 246 24.27 -20.43 16.57
N VAL A 247 25.14 -20.60 15.57
CA VAL A 247 25.44 -21.91 14.97
C VAL A 247 25.82 -22.93 16.04
N GLY A 248 25.52 -24.21 15.79
CA GLY A 248 25.68 -25.29 16.77
C GLY A 248 24.62 -25.29 17.87
N THR A 249 23.71 -24.31 17.91
CA THR A 249 22.58 -24.28 18.85
C THR A 249 21.25 -24.11 18.12
N HIS A 250 20.14 -24.45 18.77
CA HIS A 250 18.80 -24.22 18.25
C HIS A 250 17.85 -23.81 19.38
N ASN A 251 16.71 -23.20 19.06
CA ASN A 251 15.68 -22.94 20.05
C ASN A 251 14.29 -23.35 19.53
N PRO A 252 13.67 -24.40 20.09
CA PRO A 252 12.37 -24.86 19.60
C PRO A 252 11.20 -24.03 20.14
N ARG A 253 11.41 -23.11 21.09
CA ARG A 253 10.34 -22.36 21.78
C ARG A 253 10.21 -20.94 21.25
N VAL A 254 8.98 -20.43 21.23
CA VAL A 254 8.70 -19.00 21.08
C VAL A 254 8.82 -18.28 22.43
N GLY A 255 9.00 -16.97 22.43
CA GLY A 255 8.96 -16.14 23.63
C GLY A 255 10.13 -16.32 24.59
N SER A 256 11.24 -16.85 24.08
CA SER A 256 12.39 -17.17 24.91
C SER A 256 13.05 -15.91 25.47
N LYS A 257 13.30 -15.92 26.77
CA LYS A 257 13.68 -14.73 27.55
C LYS A 257 15.19 -14.56 27.74
N SER A 258 16.01 -15.51 27.32
CA SER A 258 17.47 -15.45 27.49
C SER A 258 18.19 -16.41 26.57
N PHE A 259 19.51 -16.22 26.45
CA PHE A 259 20.42 -17.10 25.70
C PHE A 259 20.38 -18.56 26.19
N ARG A 260 19.99 -18.82 27.44
CA ARG A 260 19.86 -20.19 27.98
C ARG A 260 18.84 -21.05 27.22
N ALA A 261 17.95 -20.43 26.44
CA ALA A 261 17.02 -21.15 25.56
C ALA A 261 17.68 -21.70 24.29
N CYS A 262 18.92 -21.31 23.97
CA CYS A 262 19.69 -21.86 22.86
C CYS A 262 20.34 -23.18 23.27
N ILE A 263 19.74 -24.28 22.82
CA ILE A 263 20.12 -25.65 23.14
C ILE A 263 21.20 -26.10 22.15
N LYS A 264 22.35 -26.58 22.65
CA LYS A 264 23.42 -27.14 21.79
C LYS A 264 22.92 -28.39 21.06
N CYS A 265 23.31 -28.55 19.79
CA CYS A 265 23.03 -29.77 19.04
C CYS A 265 23.68 -30.98 19.70
N SER A 266 22.92 -32.02 20.02
CA SER A 266 23.49 -33.29 20.49
C SER A 266 24.31 -33.98 19.38
N VAL A 267 25.22 -34.89 19.76
CA VAL A 267 25.97 -35.70 18.79
C VAL A 267 25.06 -36.40 17.78
N GLY A 268 25.54 -36.49 16.54
CA GLY A 268 24.78 -36.93 15.37
C GLY A 268 23.89 -35.85 14.75
N LEU A 269 23.83 -34.65 15.33
CA LEU A 269 23.15 -33.48 14.79
C LEU A 269 24.13 -32.31 14.64
N TYR A 270 23.82 -31.37 13.76
CA TYR A 270 24.59 -30.15 13.59
C TYR A 270 23.68 -28.96 13.25
N ASN A 271 24.16 -27.74 13.44
CA ASN A 271 23.48 -26.55 12.91
C ASN A 271 24.49 -25.55 12.35
N LYS A 272 24.43 -25.32 11.04
CA LYS A 272 25.31 -24.39 10.32
C LYS A 272 24.80 -22.95 10.23
N ASN A 273 23.52 -22.72 10.54
CA ASN A 273 22.88 -21.43 10.37
C ASN A 273 22.51 -20.83 11.73
N ILE A 274 22.56 -19.51 11.86
CA ILE A 274 22.01 -18.82 13.03
C ILE A 274 20.48 -18.88 13.03
N GLY A 275 19.87 -18.68 14.19
CA GLY A 275 18.42 -18.46 14.28
C GLY A 275 17.57 -19.70 13.99
N GLN A 276 18.11 -20.92 14.11
CA GLN A 276 17.38 -22.12 13.71
C GLN A 276 16.50 -22.68 14.84
N PRO A 277 15.30 -23.18 14.50
CA PRO A 277 14.39 -23.80 15.47
C PRO A 277 14.81 -25.22 15.89
N SER A 278 15.61 -25.90 15.08
CA SER A 278 16.08 -27.28 15.26
C SER A 278 17.45 -27.50 14.63
N CYS A 279 18.17 -28.51 15.11
CA CYS A 279 19.39 -28.98 14.46
C CYS A 279 19.08 -29.94 13.30
N SER A 280 19.95 -29.97 12.30
CA SER A 280 19.91 -30.90 11.18
C SER A 280 20.56 -32.23 11.55
N ILE A 281 20.06 -33.32 10.97
CA ILE A 281 20.71 -34.64 11.09
C ILE A 281 21.97 -34.70 10.23
N CYS A 282 23.02 -35.35 10.73
CA CYS A 282 24.22 -35.57 9.92
C CYS A 282 23.92 -36.62 8.86
N ALA A 283 24.15 -36.27 7.60
CA ALA A 283 23.76 -37.07 6.46
C ALA A 283 24.64 -38.32 6.30
N ARG A 284 24.19 -39.25 5.44
CA ARG A 284 25.02 -40.39 5.02
C ARG A 284 26.32 -39.86 4.40
N GLY A 285 27.43 -40.54 4.68
CA GLY A 285 28.79 -40.13 4.32
C GLY A 285 29.45 -39.18 5.32
N TYR A 286 28.72 -38.70 6.34
CA TYR A 286 29.22 -37.76 7.34
C TYR A 286 28.95 -38.24 8.77
N TYR A 287 29.59 -37.63 9.75
CA TYR A 287 29.35 -37.85 11.18
C TYR A 287 29.46 -36.54 11.96
N CYS A 288 28.87 -36.49 13.15
CA CYS A 288 28.96 -35.36 14.08
C CYS A 288 29.20 -35.89 15.48
N ASP A 289 30.44 -35.76 15.92
CA ASP A 289 30.98 -36.33 17.15
C ASP A 289 31.08 -35.32 18.31
N THR A 290 30.80 -34.04 18.06
CA THR A 290 30.86 -32.99 19.07
C THR A 290 29.47 -32.45 19.41
N VAL A 291 29.24 -32.18 20.69
CA VAL A 291 28.07 -31.41 21.14
C VAL A 291 28.22 -29.96 20.65
N GLY A 292 27.20 -29.45 19.98
CA GLY A 292 27.23 -28.13 19.36
C GLY A 292 27.93 -28.10 18.00
N ALA A 293 27.98 -29.22 17.28
CA ALA A 293 28.56 -29.27 15.94
C ALA A 293 27.91 -28.21 15.03
N THR A 294 28.74 -27.38 14.40
CA THR A 294 28.28 -26.35 13.45
C THR A 294 28.20 -26.91 12.03
N HIS A 295 28.97 -27.95 11.73
CA HIS A 295 29.03 -28.60 10.44
C HIS A 295 29.17 -30.12 10.64
N GLN A 296 28.73 -30.88 9.65
CA GLN A 296 28.96 -32.31 9.61
C GLN A 296 30.37 -32.62 9.08
N LYS A 297 31.06 -33.60 9.69
CA LYS A 297 32.41 -34.02 9.29
C LYS A 297 32.32 -35.12 8.24
N PRO A 298 32.95 -34.98 7.06
CA PRO A 298 32.92 -36.02 6.03
C PRO A 298 33.77 -37.22 6.44
N CYS A 299 33.36 -38.42 6.03
CA CYS A 299 34.23 -39.59 6.07
C CYS A 299 35.39 -39.43 5.08
N PRO A 300 36.62 -39.81 5.44
CA PRO A 300 37.78 -39.69 4.56
C PRO A 300 37.68 -40.64 3.35
N LYS A 301 38.51 -40.40 2.33
CA LYS A 301 38.65 -41.30 1.18
C LYS A 301 38.95 -42.73 1.64
N GLY A 302 38.51 -43.73 0.87
CA GLY A 302 38.62 -45.15 1.23
C GLY A 302 37.63 -45.60 2.31
N THR A 303 36.81 -44.71 2.85
CA THR A 303 35.75 -45.04 3.82
C THR A 303 34.40 -44.50 3.37
N HIS A 304 33.31 -45.07 3.85
CA HIS A 304 31.94 -44.58 3.64
C HIS A 304 31.17 -44.57 4.96
N ASN A 305 30.07 -43.82 5.05
CA ASN A 305 29.11 -44.00 6.13
C ASN A 305 27.68 -44.18 5.56
N PRO A 306 27.07 -45.38 5.67
CA PRO A 306 25.74 -45.61 5.14
C PRO A 306 24.62 -45.16 6.09
N LYS A 307 24.93 -44.69 7.32
CA LYS A 307 23.95 -44.30 8.34
C LYS A 307 23.80 -42.77 8.42
N VAL A 308 22.58 -42.32 8.71
CA VAL A 308 22.31 -40.94 9.13
C VAL A 308 22.52 -40.80 10.64
N ARG A 309 22.68 -39.57 11.12
CA ARG A 309 22.83 -39.23 12.54
C ARG A 309 24.00 -39.93 13.24
N SER A 310 25.06 -40.21 12.48
CA SER A 310 26.26 -40.85 13.02
C SER A 310 26.97 -39.96 14.03
N ARG A 311 27.25 -40.52 15.20
CA ARG A 311 27.74 -39.82 16.40
C ARG A 311 29.25 -39.88 16.60
N SER A 312 29.99 -40.53 15.70
CA SER A 312 31.42 -40.78 15.83
C SER A 312 32.04 -41.09 14.47
N SER A 313 33.33 -40.79 14.33
CA SER A 313 34.16 -41.18 13.19
C SER A 313 34.20 -42.70 12.98
N ARG A 314 33.93 -43.50 14.01
CA ARG A 314 33.80 -44.97 13.91
C ARG A 314 32.70 -45.43 12.96
N ALA A 315 31.76 -44.55 12.60
CA ALA A 315 30.75 -44.84 11.58
C ALA A 315 31.32 -44.85 10.15
N CYS A 316 32.54 -44.34 9.93
CA CYS A 316 33.23 -44.39 8.66
C CYS A 316 33.87 -45.78 8.47
N VAL A 317 33.16 -46.65 7.76
CA VAL A 317 33.56 -48.02 7.46
C VAL A 317 34.47 -48.03 6.23
N ARG A 318 35.60 -48.74 6.29
CA ARG A 318 36.52 -48.90 5.16
C ARG A 318 35.87 -49.68 4.02
N CYS A 319 36.15 -49.30 2.78
CA CYS A 319 35.73 -50.07 1.61
C CYS A 319 36.37 -51.47 1.65
N GLY A 320 35.57 -52.53 1.51
CA GLY A 320 36.09 -53.88 1.36
C GLY A 320 36.80 -54.06 0.02
N VAL A 321 37.60 -55.12 -0.11
CA VAL A 321 38.22 -55.51 -1.40
C VAL A 321 37.18 -55.65 -2.50
N GLY A 322 37.55 -55.33 -3.74
CA GLY A 322 36.63 -55.22 -4.87
C GLY A 322 35.81 -53.92 -4.89
N SER A 323 36.02 -53.00 -3.94
CA SER A 323 35.42 -51.67 -3.92
C SER A 323 36.42 -50.59 -3.49
N TYR A 324 36.16 -49.35 -3.86
CA TYR A 324 37.00 -48.20 -3.53
C TYR A 324 36.14 -46.96 -3.27
N ASN A 325 36.72 -45.95 -2.63
CA ASN A 325 36.10 -44.63 -2.55
C ASN A 325 37.14 -43.52 -2.75
N LYS A 326 37.01 -42.80 -3.87
CA LYS A 326 37.89 -41.69 -4.24
C LYS A 326 37.56 -40.35 -3.60
N ASN A 327 36.33 -40.18 -3.11
CA ASN A 327 35.80 -38.90 -2.64
C ASN A 327 35.59 -38.93 -1.12
N ILE A 328 35.80 -37.78 -0.47
CA ILE A 328 35.37 -37.62 0.93
C ILE A 328 33.84 -37.54 1.01
N GLY A 329 33.26 -37.89 2.15
CA GLY A 329 31.84 -37.67 2.43
C GLY A 329 30.88 -38.57 1.65
N GLN A 330 31.33 -39.70 1.11
CA GLN A 330 30.46 -40.59 0.33
C GLN A 330 29.64 -41.54 1.21
N PRO A 331 28.37 -41.80 0.86
CA PRO A 331 27.51 -42.71 1.60
C PRO A 331 27.80 -44.19 1.34
N SER A 332 28.48 -44.51 0.24
CA SER A 332 28.78 -45.88 -0.21
C SER A 332 30.09 -45.92 -1.01
N CYS A 333 30.69 -47.11 -1.12
CA CYS A 333 31.89 -47.34 -1.93
C CYS A 333 31.49 -47.71 -3.35
N SER A 334 32.27 -47.23 -4.32
CA SER A 334 32.13 -47.63 -5.72
C SER A 334 32.77 -49.00 -5.93
N ILE A 335 32.11 -49.87 -6.70
CA ILE A 335 32.72 -51.14 -7.11
C ILE A 335 33.82 -50.89 -8.14
N CYS A 336 34.85 -51.72 -8.14
CA CYS A 336 35.91 -51.62 -9.14
C CYS A 336 35.37 -52.11 -10.48
N ALA A 337 35.48 -51.28 -11.52
CA ALA A 337 34.91 -51.58 -12.82
C ALA A 337 35.65 -52.75 -13.50
N SER A 338 35.05 -53.34 -14.53
CA SER A 338 35.77 -54.27 -15.39
C SER A 338 37.00 -53.58 -16.00
N GLY A 339 38.07 -54.35 -16.14
CA GLY A 339 39.42 -53.88 -16.47
C GLY A 339 40.24 -53.43 -15.26
N TYR A 340 39.66 -53.34 -14.06
CA TYR A 340 40.32 -52.90 -12.85
C TYR A 340 40.14 -53.91 -11.70
N TYR A 341 40.91 -53.75 -10.64
CA TYR A 341 40.79 -54.50 -9.39
C TYR A 341 41.07 -53.59 -8.19
N CYS A 342 40.59 -53.98 -7.01
CA CYS A 342 40.91 -53.33 -5.74
C CYS A 342 41.20 -54.40 -4.69
N ASP A 343 42.47 -54.57 -4.39
CA ASP A 343 43.02 -55.63 -3.54
C ASP A 343 43.31 -55.18 -2.10
N THR A 344 43.20 -53.88 -1.82
CA THR A 344 43.40 -53.31 -0.48
C THR A 344 42.08 -52.89 0.16
N VAL A 345 41.92 -53.23 1.45
CA VAL A 345 40.85 -52.66 2.28
C VAL A 345 41.09 -51.16 2.44
N GLY A 346 40.05 -50.37 2.18
CA GLY A 346 40.14 -48.91 2.19
C GLY A 346 40.73 -48.31 0.91
N ALA A 347 40.67 -49.02 -0.22
CA ALA A 347 41.15 -48.50 -1.50
C ALA A 347 40.52 -47.13 -1.83
N THR A 348 41.36 -46.16 -2.20
CA THR A 348 40.94 -44.81 -2.61
C THR A 348 40.75 -44.68 -4.11
N HIS A 349 41.26 -45.63 -4.87
CA HIS A 349 41.18 -45.71 -6.31
C HIS A 349 41.21 -47.18 -6.72
N GLN A 350 40.69 -47.46 -7.91
CA GLN A 350 40.81 -48.78 -8.53
C GLN A 350 42.14 -48.89 -9.28
N LYS A 351 42.78 -50.06 -9.21
CA LYS A 351 44.04 -50.35 -9.89
C LYS A 351 43.75 -50.94 -11.27
N PRO A 352 44.31 -50.40 -12.37
CA PRO A 352 44.07 -50.94 -13.70
C PRO A 352 44.83 -52.26 -13.88
N CYS A 353 44.26 -53.18 -14.67
CA CYS A 353 45.02 -54.34 -15.14
C CYS A 353 46.16 -53.90 -16.06
N PRO A 354 47.36 -54.51 -15.93
CA PRO A 354 48.52 -54.14 -16.73
C PRO A 354 48.31 -54.44 -18.23
N LYS A 355 49.16 -53.84 -19.08
CA LYS A 355 49.18 -54.11 -20.53
C LYS A 355 49.34 -55.62 -20.79
N GLY A 356 48.76 -56.12 -21.88
CA GLY A 356 48.74 -57.55 -22.20
C GLY A 356 47.76 -58.38 -21.36
N THR A 357 47.04 -57.77 -20.41
CA THR A 357 45.99 -58.43 -19.61
C THR A 357 44.65 -57.71 -19.72
N TYR A 358 43.57 -58.38 -19.30
CA TYR A 358 42.22 -57.83 -19.22
C TYR A 358 41.48 -58.40 -18.01
N ASN A 359 40.43 -57.72 -17.56
CA ASN A 359 39.54 -58.25 -16.53
C ASN A 359 38.07 -58.03 -16.91
N PRO A 360 37.32 -59.09 -17.27
CA PRO A 360 35.93 -58.94 -17.68
C PRO A 360 34.98 -58.71 -16.48
N LYS A 361 35.42 -58.99 -15.24
CA LYS A 361 34.56 -58.96 -14.04
C LYS A 361 34.69 -57.65 -13.28
N ALA A 362 33.55 -57.03 -12.97
CA ALA A 362 33.47 -55.97 -11.97
C ALA A 362 33.66 -56.55 -10.54
N ARG A 363 33.99 -55.68 -9.58
CA ARG A 363 34.22 -56.01 -8.16
C ARG A 363 35.40 -56.97 -7.92
N SER A 364 36.41 -56.93 -8.79
CA SER A 364 37.57 -57.81 -8.64
C SER A 364 38.45 -57.40 -7.45
N SER A 365 38.74 -58.35 -6.57
CA SER A 365 39.41 -58.16 -5.28
C SER A 365 40.91 -58.50 -5.27
N SER A 366 41.49 -58.83 -6.42
CA SER A 366 42.89 -59.23 -6.52
C SER A 366 43.43 -58.95 -7.92
N SER A 367 44.74 -58.68 -8.01
CA SER A 367 45.46 -58.59 -9.27
C SER A 367 45.41 -59.88 -10.09
N ARG A 368 45.17 -61.04 -9.46
CA ARG A 368 44.96 -62.32 -10.13
C ARG A 368 43.73 -62.35 -11.04
N ALA A 369 42.81 -61.39 -10.89
CA ALA A 369 41.67 -61.23 -11.80
C ALA A 369 42.07 -60.65 -13.17
N CYS A 370 43.31 -60.17 -13.33
CA CYS A 370 43.84 -59.73 -14.62
C CYS A 370 44.38 -60.94 -15.40
N ILE A 371 43.61 -61.35 -16.41
CA ILE A 371 43.87 -62.53 -17.25
C ILE A 371 44.71 -62.09 -18.46
N LYS A 372 45.74 -62.86 -18.85
CA LYS A 372 46.51 -62.60 -20.07
C LYS A 372 45.62 -62.70 -21.30
N CYS A 373 45.87 -61.86 -22.31
CA CYS A 373 45.14 -61.98 -23.58
C CYS A 373 45.39 -63.35 -24.23
N PRO A 374 44.34 -64.03 -24.74
CA PRO A 374 44.49 -65.26 -25.50
C PRO A 374 45.35 -65.05 -26.76
N ALA A 375 45.92 -66.14 -27.29
CA ALA A 375 46.71 -66.11 -28.52
C ALA A 375 45.91 -65.46 -29.67
N GLY A 376 46.55 -64.56 -30.42
CA GLY A 376 45.91 -63.79 -31.51
C GLY A 376 45.15 -62.52 -31.06
N MET A 377 45.14 -62.19 -29.77
CA MET A 377 44.53 -60.97 -29.21
C MET A 377 45.53 -60.18 -28.36
N TYR A 378 45.31 -58.87 -28.21
CA TYR A 378 46.23 -57.98 -27.50
C TYR A 378 45.52 -56.83 -26.78
N ASN A 379 46.22 -56.21 -25.82
CA ASN A 379 45.83 -54.96 -25.15
C ASN A 379 47.04 -54.06 -24.93
N ARG A 380 47.06 -52.89 -25.59
CA ARG A 380 48.16 -51.90 -25.47
C ARG A 380 47.97 -50.91 -24.32
N LEU A 381 46.75 -50.80 -23.81
CA LEU A 381 46.40 -49.90 -22.72
C LEU A 381 46.18 -50.71 -21.44
N THR A 382 46.39 -50.06 -20.30
CA THR A 382 46.01 -50.61 -18.99
C THR A 382 44.49 -50.48 -18.80
N GLY A 383 43.92 -51.24 -17.87
CA GLY A 383 42.53 -51.01 -17.44
C GLY A 383 41.46 -51.56 -18.39
N GLN A 384 41.79 -52.55 -19.22
CA GLN A 384 40.90 -53.05 -20.28
C GLN A 384 39.99 -54.19 -19.81
N SER A 385 38.71 -54.13 -20.18
CA SER A 385 37.70 -55.14 -19.84
C SER A 385 37.64 -56.33 -20.81
N SER A 386 38.28 -56.22 -21.97
CA SER A 386 38.41 -57.26 -23.00
C SER A 386 39.69 -57.06 -23.82
N CYS A 387 40.13 -58.08 -24.57
CA CYS A 387 41.26 -57.96 -25.52
C CYS A 387 40.74 -57.66 -26.94
N ARG A 388 41.58 -57.03 -27.76
CA ARG A 388 41.29 -56.76 -29.18
C ARG A 388 42.01 -57.77 -30.08
N ARG A 389 41.41 -58.15 -31.21
CA ARG A 389 42.08 -59.02 -32.20
C ARG A 389 43.30 -58.31 -32.80
N CYS A 390 44.38 -59.06 -33.03
CA CYS A 390 45.52 -58.56 -33.77
C CYS A 390 45.12 -58.18 -35.21
N PRO A 391 45.64 -57.08 -35.76
CA PRO A 391 45.48 -56.78 -37.19
C PRO A 391 45.97 -57.98 -38.01
N SER A 392 45.22 -58.34 -39.05
CA SER A 392 45.54 -59.50 -39.90
C SER A 392 46.99 -59.41 -40.40
N ARG A 393 47.76 -60.48 -40.12
CA ARG A 393 49.18 -60.71 -40.51
C ARG A 393 50.29 -60.16 -39.59
N ARG A 394 50.02 -59.81 -38.32
CA ARG A 394 51.11 -59.60 -37.33
C ARG A 394 50.81 -60.29 -35.99
N ALA A 395 51.80 -61.01 -35.45
CA ALA A 395 51.76 -61.47 -34.07
C ALA A 395 51.89 -60.25 -33.14
N CYS A 396 50.95 -60.08 -32.21
CA CYS A 396 51.08 -59.09 -31.15
C CYS A 396 51.80 -59.75 -29.97
N VAL A 397 52.91 -59.14 -29.52
CA VAL A 397 53.58 -59.49 -28.27
C VAL A 397 53.05 -58.62 -27.15
#